data_AF-A0A179FB52-F1
#
_entry.id   AF-A0A179FB52-F1
#
_cell.length_a   1.000
_cell.length_b   1.000
_cell.length_c   1.000
_cell.angle_alpha   90.00
_cell.angle_beta   90.00
_cell.angle_gamma   90.00
#
_symmetry.space_group_name_H-M   'P 1'
#
loop_
_entity.id
_entity.type
_entity.pdbx_description
1 polymer ?
#
loop_
_entity_poly.entity_id
_entity_poly.type
_entity_poly.pdbx_seq_one_letter_code
_entity_poly.pdbx_strand_id
1 'polypeptide(L)'
;MKPTLVILSAVSMAHAFAGMPDLLKNLPRGQEDVNIHKLPGDLEGQDDRKLSNTGSLIKRILEGRENPEDRTTSYTSVPGQNSAACRRDKCCIWKHIADEMRSKMVGGAGRCNNLARQAVRMGFHDAAAWSLNTGRGGGADGSLVLARECYNRKDNAGMKLGCDQMQAWYNKYRQYGISMADLIQMGANVATVVCPLGPRVRTFVGRRDSWKPAPEGLLPSAFDSADYLISLFANKTISANQLVALVGAHTTSQQFFVNGRRAGDPQDSTPGVWDTKFYGETTDPKSPRRVFKFQSDINLSKDARTRGAWAAFTGPAGQAPWNGAYAAAYVRMSLLGVYNTNDLTECTKALPLPRPVYHAPDAPALAKFVNGGAPDAATNASNGDIIVS
;
A
#
# COMPACT_ATOMS: atom_id res chain seq x y z
N MET A 1 -7.60 -53.23 19.29
CA MET A 1 -6.91 -51.94 19.05
C MET A 1 -7.99 -50.86 18.97
N LYS A 2 -7.99 -49.91 19.90
CA LYS A 2 -8.98 -48.81 19.96
C LYS A 2 -8.54 -47.67 19.02
N PRO A 3 -9.43 -47.05 18.22
CA PRO A 3 -9.06 -45.91 17.39
C PRO A 3 -9.01 -44.66 18.26
N THR A 4 -7.86 -43.98 18.27
CA THR A 4 -7.68 -42.68 18.94
C THR A 4 -8.24 -41.59 18.04
N LEU A 5 -9.33 -40.96 18.48
CA LEU A 5 -9.92 -39.79 17.86
C LEU A 5 -9.04 -38.57 18.15
N VAL A 6 -8.29 -38.08 17.15
CA VAL A 6 -7.55 -36.82 17.26
C VAL A 6 -8.53 -35.68 17.02
N ILE A 7 -8.96 -35.04 18.10
CA ILE A 7 -9.75 -33.80 18.05
C ILE A 7 -8.77 -32.67 17.69
N LEU A 8 -8.77 -32.24 16.43
CA LEU A 8 -8.17 -30.96 16.05
C LEU A 8 -9.03 -29.85 16.65
N SER A 9 -8.59 -29.31 17.78
CA SER A 9 -9.15 -28.08 18.34
C SER A 9 -8.93 -26.94 17.35
N ALA A 10 -10.00 -26.53 16.67
CA ALA A 10 -10.05 -25.30 15.88
C ALA A 10 -9.88 -24.11 16.81
N VAL A 11 -8.65 -23.66 17.00
CA VAL A 11 -8.36 -22.38 17.63
C VAL A 11 -8.89 -21.29 16.69
N SER A 12 -9.96 -20.63 17.14
CA SER A 12 -10.57 -19.48 16.48
C SER A 12 -9.50 -18.45 16.12
N MET A 13 -9.40 -18.11 14.82
CA MET A 13 -8.52 -17.07 14.23
C MET A 13 -8.91 -15.64 14.65
N ALA A 14 -9.41 -15.44 15.88
CA ALA A 14 -9.70 -14.13 16.43
C ALA A 14 -8.46 -13.43 17.04
N HIS A 15 -7.33 -14.13 17.17
CA HIS A 15 -6.14 -13.64 17.91
C HIS A 15 -5.08 -12.95 17.04
N ALA A 16 -5.30 -12.77 15.73
CA ALA A 16 -4.35 -12.06 14.85
C ALA A 16 -4.46 -10.52 14.93
N PHE A 17 -5.48 -9.97 15.62
CA PHE A 17 -5.68 -8.52 15.78
C PHE A 17 -4.99 -7.89 16.99
N ALA A 18 -4.32 -8.69 17.81
CA ALA A 18 -3.54 -8.18 18.95
C ALA A 18 -2.41 -7.21 18.51
N GLY A 19 -1.98 -7.26 17.25
CA GLY A 19 -0.78 -6.57 16.78
C GLY A 19 -0.79 -5.04 16.79
N MET A 20 -1.93 -4.37 16.66
CA MET A 20 -1.95 -2.89 16.76
C MET A 20 -2.27 -2.41 18.18
N PRO A 21 -3.31 -2.92 18.87
CA PRO A 21 -3.61 -2.51 20.24
C PRO A 21 -2.49 -2.89 21.24
N ASP A 22 -1.86 -4.06 21.10
CA ASP A 22 -0.79 -4.47 22.03
C ASP A 22 0.56 -3.84 21.70
N LEU A 23 0.80 -3.47 20.44
CA LEU A 23 1.95 -2.65 20.05
C LEU A 23 1.77 -1.19 20.52
N LEU A 24 0.53 -0.69 20.60
CA LEU A 24 0.21 0.59 21.24
C LEU A 24 0.28 0.53 22.79
N LYS A 25 -0.06 -0.60 23.42
CA LYS A 25 0.01 -0.76 24.90
C LYS A 25 1.45 -0.79 25.44
N ASN A 26 2.42 -1.26 24.65
CA ASN A 26 3.80 -1.50 25.09
C ASN A 26 4.80 -0.42 24.68
N LEU A 27 4.35 0.72 24.13
CA LEU A 27 5.22 1.82 23.72
C LEU A 27 5.11 3.01 24.69
N PRO A 28 6.21 3.73 24.96
CA PRO A 28 6.17 4.91 25.80
C PRO A 28 5.23 5.95 25.20
N ARG A 29 4.24 6.40 25.98
CA ARG A 29 3.33 7.49 25.65
C ARG A 29 4.10 8.81 25.59
N GLY A 30 4.83 9.04 24.50
CA GLY A 30 5.19 10.39 24.08
C GLY A 30 3.92 11.17 23.78
N GLN A 31 4.00 12.51 23.81
CA GLN A 31 2.90 13.44 23.56
C GLN A 31 2.04 12.98 22.38
N GLU A 32 0.90 12.34 22.67
CA GLU A 32 0.00 11.82 21.64
C GLU A 32 -0.60 13.02 20.92
N ASP A 33 -0.26 13.18 19.64
CA ASP A 33 -0.81 14.24 18.81
C ASP A 33 -2.33 14.05 18.72
N VAL A 34 -3.11 15.02 19.17
CA VAL A 34 -4.58 15.00 19.18
C VAL A 34 -5.18 14.68 17.80
N ASN A 35 -4.46 14.92 16.71
CA ASN A 35 -4.91 14.64 15.36
C ASN A 35 -4.91 13.15 14.99
N ILE A 36 -4.25 12.26 15.75
CA ILE A 36 -4.20 10.82 15.43
C ILE A 36 -5.55 10.11 15.64
N HIS A 37 -6.43 10.71 16.44
CA HIS A 37 -7.78 10.21 16.71
C HIS A 37 -8.82 10.74 15.73
N LYS A 38 -8.48 11.78 14.95
CA LYS A 38 -9.38 12.31 13.92
C LYS A 38 -9.55 11.29 12.81
N LEU A 39 -10.78 11.15 12.34
CA LEU A 39 -11.13 10.39 11.16
C LEU A 39 -11.00 11.29 9.92
N PRO A 40 -10.46 10.76 8.81
CA PRO A 40 -10.35 11.52 7.57
C PRO A 40 -11.71 11.76 6.91
N GLY A 41 -11.76 12.77 6.04
CA GLY A 41 -12.89 13.00 5.15
C GLY A 41 -14.15 13.46 5.87
N ASP A 42 -15.28 12.83 5.54
CA ASP A 42 -16.61 13.11 6.10
C ASP A 42 -16.99 12.25 7.31
N LEU A 43 -16.08 11.41 7.84
CA LEU A 43 -16.37 10.48 8.94
C LEU A 43 -16.30 11.11 10.34
N GLU A 44 -15.52 12.18 10.50
CA GLU A 44 -15.34 12.86 11.79
C GLU A 44 -16.68 13.43 12.28
N GLY A 45 -17.06 13.10 13.52
CA GLY A 45 -18.29 13.61 14.14
C GLY A 45 -19.61 13.05 13.59
N GLN A 46 -19.58 12.06 12.69
CA GLN A 46 -20.81 11.41 12.20
C GLN A 46 -21.44 10.51 13.28
N ASP A 47 -22.77 10.60 13.39
CA ASP A 47 -23.60 9.68 14.17
C ASP A 47 -23.58 8.28 13.52
N ASP A 48 -23.18 7.26 14.28
CA ASP A 48 -23.10 5.87 13.81
C ASP A 48 -24.42 5.37 13.21
N ARG A 49 -25.57 5.90 13.66
CA ARG A 49 -26.90 5.54 13.14
C ARG A 49 -27.15 6.05 11.71
N LYS A 50 -26.35 7.00 11.22
CA LYS A 50 -26.44 7.56 9.88
C LYS A 50 -25.46 6.92 8.89
N LEU A 51 -24.59 6.04 9.36
CA LEU A 51 -23.59 5.39 8.51
C LEU A 51 -24.22 4.25 7.71
N SER A 52 -23.84 4.16 6.43
CA SER A 52 -24.12 2.95 5.65
C SER A 52 -23.33 1.76 6.21
N ASN A 53 -23.65 0.54 5.78
CA ASN A 53 -22.87 -0.64 6.17
C ASN A 53 -21.39 -0.47 5.83
N THR A 54 -21.08 0.09 4.65
CA THR A 54 -19.70 0.40 4.24
C THR A 54 -19.09 1.50 5.10
N GLY A 55 -19.81 2.60 5.35
CA GLY A 55 -19.30 3.69 6.20
C GLY A 55 -19.00 3.24 7.62
N SER A 56 -19.87 2.41 8.20
CA SER A 56 -19.68 1.81 9.51
C SER A 56 -18.48 0.84 9.55
N LEU A 57 -18.33 -0.01 8.52
CA LEU A 57 -17.16 -0.88 8.36
C LEU A 57 -15.87 -0.07 8.31
N ILE A 58 -15.82 0.96 7.47
CA ILE A 58 -14.67 1.85 7.34
C ILE A 58 -14.33 2.48 8.69
N LYS A 59 -15.31 3.12 9.36
CA LYS A 59 -15.10 3.76 10.66
C LYS A 59 -14.52 2.78 11.69
N ARG A 60 -15.07 1.57 11.78
CA ARG A 60 -14.54 0.53 12.69
C ARG A 60 -13.11 0.13 12.36
N ILE A 61 -12.73 -0.01 11.09
CA ILE A 61 -11.34 -0.29 10.70
C ILE A 61 -10.42 0.84 11.15
N LEU A 62 -10.82 2.10 10.91
CA LEU A 62 -10.02 3.28 11.25
C LEU A 62 -9.83 3.48 12.77
N GLU A 63 -10.77 2.97 13.57
CA GLU A 63 -10.72 2.94 15.03
C GLU A 63 -10.08 1.65 15.59
N GLY A 64 -9.59 0.75 14.72
CA GLY A 64 -8.96 -0.51 15.13
C GLY A 64 -9.92 -1.56 15.68
N ARG A 65 -11.22 -1.45 15.38
CA ARG A 65 -12.30 -2.34 15.84
C ARG A 65 -12.71 -3.40 14.82
N GLU A 66 -12.04 -3.47 13.67
CA GLU A 66 -12.36 -4.39 12.58
C GLU A 66 -11.12 -4.72 11.74
N ASN A 67 -11.14 -5.89 11.09
CA ASN A 67 -10.03 -6.35 10.27
C ASN A 67 -9.83 -5.46 9.02
N PRO A 68 -8.67 -4.82 8.83
CA PRO A 68 -8.35 -4.07 7.61
C PRO A 68 -8.06 -4.97 6.40
N GLU A 69 -7.93 -6.27 6.60
CA GLU A 69 -7.72 -7.27 5.54
C GLU A 69 -8.97 -8.12 5.30
N ASP A 70 -9.10 -8.64 4.08
CA ASP A 70 -9.98 -9.77 3.79
C ASP A 70 -9.23 -10.74 2.87
N ARG A 71 -8.89 -11.90 3.43
CA ARG A 71 -7.99 -12.87 2.79
C ARG A 71 -8.73 -13.96 2.02
N THR A 72 -10.07 -13.99 2.07
CA THR A 72 -10.84 -15.16 1.65
C THR A 72 -11.98 -14.85 0.70
N THR A 73 -12.61 -13.67 0.75
CA THR A 73 -13.76 -13.39 -0.14
C THR A 73 -13.30 -13.28 -1.58
N SER A 74 -13.95 -13.99 -2.49
CA SER A 74 -13.66 -13.91 -3.92
C SER A 74 -14.89 -14.26 -4.75
N TYR A 75 -14.87 -13.86 -6.02
CA TYR A 75 -15.82 -14.39 -7.00
C TYR A 75 -15.56 -15.88 -7.22
N THR A 76 -16.61 -16.70 -7.14
CA THR A 76 -16.58 -18.10 -7.59
C THR A 76 -16.70 -18.19 -9.10
N SER A 77 -17.56 -17.36 -9.69
CA SER A 77 -17.68 -17.12 -11.12
C SER A 77 -17.91 -15.63 -11.36
N VAL A 78 -17.16 -15.04 -12.28
CA VAL A 78 -17.25 -13.61 -12.61
C VAL A 78 -18.21 -13.46 -13.79
N PRO A 79 -19.33 -12.73 -13.65
CA PRO A 79 -20.20 -12.44 -14.79
C PRO A 79 -19.43 -11.71 -15.91
N GLY A 80 -19.78 -11.97 -17.16
CA GLY A 80 -19.19 -11.24 -18.30
C GLY A 80 -19.38 -9.73 -18.14
N GLN A 81 -18.33 -8.94 -18.44
CA GLN A 81 -18.29 -7.51 -18.13
C GLN A 81 -19.47 -6.68 -18.70
N ASN A 82 -20.03 -7.10 -19.84
CA ASN A 82 -21.16 -6.44 -20.49
C ASN A 82 -22.54 -7.00 -20.08
N SER A 83 -22.59 -7.95 -19.15
CA SER A 83 -23.82 -8.60 -18.73
C SER A 83 -24.65 -7.74 -17.77
N ALA A 84 -25.96 -7.97 -17.76
CA ALA A 84 -26.85 -7.35 -16.77
C ALA A 84 -26.50 -7.76 -15.32
N ALA A 85 -25.99 -8.99 -15.13
CA ALA A 85 -25.53 -9.46 -13.83
C ALA A 85 -24.34 -8.65 -13.32
N CYS A 86 -23.36 -8.36 -14.18
CA CYS A 86 -22.21 -7.53 -13.82
C CYS A 86 -22.63 -6.09 -13.48
N ARG A 87 -23.54 -5.50 -14.24
CA ARG A 87 -24.05 -4.14 -13.95
C ARG A 87 -24.76 -4.01 -12.60
N ARG A 88 -25.38 -5.08 -12.08
CA ARG A 88 -26.05 -5.07 -10.77
C ARG A 88 -25.10 -5.17 -9.60
N ASP A 89 -23.92 -5.76 -9.79
CA ASP A 89 -22.89 -5.88 -8.77
C ASP A 89 -21.81 -4.81 -9.00
N LYS A 90 -21.83 -3.75 -8.18
CA LYS A 90 -20.89 -2.62 -8.28
C LYS A 90 -19.41 -3.04 -8.30
N CYS A 91 -19.08 -4.21 -7.76
CA CYS A 91 -17.71 -4.72 -7.72
C CYS A 91 -17.33 -5.61 -8.93
N CYS A 92 -18.29 -6.01 -9.77
CA CYS A 92 -18.02 -6.98 -10.83
C CYS A 92 -17.04 -6.43 -11.86
N ILE A 93 -17.22 -5.19 -12.31
CA ILE A 93 -16.26 -4.59 -13.26
C ILE A 93 -14.86 -4.49 -12.67
N TRP A 94 -14.76 -4.21 -11.37
CA TRP A 94 -13.48 -4.14 -10.67
C TRP A 94 -12.75 -5.47 -10.63
N LYS A 95 -13.44 -6.61 -10.68
CA LYS A 95 -12.78 -7.92 -10.80
C LYS A 95 -12.06 -8.07 -12.14
N HIS A 96 -12.70 -7.67 -13.25
CA HIS A 96 -12.08 -7.69 -14.58
C HIS A 96 -10.86 -6.75 -14.64
N ILE A 97 -11.00 -5.55 -14.06
CA ILE A 97 -9.91 -4.58 -13.97
C ILE A 97 -8.75 -5.13 -13.13
N ALA A 98 -9.02 -5.69 -11.95
CA ALA A 98 -8.02 -6.22 -11.05
C ALA A 98 -7.27 -7.43 -11.63
N ASP A 99 -7.94 -8.28 -12.42
CA ASP A 99 -7.30 -9.39 -13.13
C ASP A 99 -6.37 -8.91 -14.24
N GLU A 100 -6.75 -7.87 -14.98
CA GLU A 100 -5.86 -7.24 -15.97
C GLU A 100 -4.69 -6.52 -15.31
N MET A 101 -4.92 -5.81 -14.20
CA MET A 101 -3.85 -5.19 -13.42
C MET A 101 -2.84 -6.26 -12.98
N ARG A 102 -3.31 -7.37 -12.37
CA ARG A 102 -2.45 -8.49 -11.97
C ARG A 102 -1.61 -9.01 -13.14
N SER A 103 -2.20 -9.24 -14.31
CA SER A 103 -1.48 -9.79 -15.46
C SER A 103 -0.39 -8.86 -15.99
N LYS A 104 -0.50 -7.55 -15.72
CA LYS A 104 0.49 -6.53 -16.08
C LYS A 104 1.47 -6.18 -14.96
N MET A 105 1.24 -6.64 -13.73
CA MET A 105 1.98 -6.25 -12.53
C MET A 105 2.93 -7.32 -11.98
N VAL A 106 2.90 -8.54 -12.52
CA VAL A 106 3.73 -9.67 -12.06
C VAL A 106 4.69 -10.10 -13.18
N GLY A 107 5.98 -10.20 -12.87
CA GLY A 107 6.99 -10.70 -13.80
C GLY A 107 7.20 -12.22 -13.73
N GLY A 108 8.06 -12.73 -14.59
CA GLY A 108 8.31 -14.16 -14.77
C GLY A 108 8.89 -14.89 -13.56
N ALA A 109 9.57 -14.18 -12.64
CA ALA A 109 10.02 -14.76 -11.37
C ALA A 109 8.92 -14.79 -10.31
N GLY A 110 7.70 -14.36 -10.66
CA GLY A 110 6.60 -14.17 -9.75
C GLY A 110 6.82 -12.99 -8.79
N ARG A 111 7.74 -12.06 -9.05
CA ARG A 111 7.90 -10.81 -8.28
C ARG A 111 7.00 -9.73 -8.87
N CYS A 112 6.60 -8.76 -8.07
CA CYS A 112 5.89 -7.60 -8.62
C CYS A 112 6.86 -6.67 -9.36
N ASN A 113 6.42 -6.18 -10.50
CA ASN A 113 7.26 -5.45 -11.46
C ASN A 113 7.22 -3.93 -11.26
N ASN A 114 7.92 -3.19 -12.12
CA ASN A 114 8.01 -1.73 -12.05
C ASN A 114 6.63 -1.03 -12.07
N LEU A 115 5.67 -1.55 -12.84
CA LEU A 115 4.32 -0.99 -12.88
C LEU A 115 3.61 -1.18 -11.52
N ALA A 116 3.74 -2.35 -10.90
CA ALA A 116 3.20 -2.59 -9.57
C ALA A 116 3.79 -1.63 -8.52
N ARG A 117 5.11 -1.46 -8.52
CA ARG A 117 5.82 -0.56 -7.61
C ARG A 117 5.38 0.89 -7.80
N GLN A 118 5.21 1.33 -9.05
CA GLN A 118 4.65 2.65 -9.34
C GLN A 118 3.20 2.76 -8.89
N ALA A 119 2.36 1.74 -9.05
CA ALA A 119 0.97 1.78 -8.59
C ALA A 119 0.86 1.92 -7.06
N VAL A 120 1.69 1.22 -6.28
CA VAL A 120 1.80 1.41 -4.81
C VAL A 120 2.16 2.86 -4.50
N ARG A 121 3.19 3.40 -5.17
CA ARG A 121 3.62 4.79 -5.00
C ARG A 121 2.52 5.80 -5.41
N MET A 122 1.78 5.53 -6.49
CA MET A 122 0.67 6.39 -6.93
C MET A 122 -0.46 6.43 -5.91
N GLY A 123 -0.79 5.29 -5.29
CA GLY A 123 -1.76 5.22 -4.20
C GLY A 123 -1.44 6.20 -3.07
N PHE A 124 -0.16 6.29 -2.70
CA PHE A 124 0.36 7.28 -1.76
C PHE A 124 0.35 8.72 -2.31
N HIS A 125 0.93 8.95 -3.49
CA HIS A 125 1.12 10.31 -4.02
C HIS A 125 -0.20 11.02 -4.39
N ASP A 126 -1.24 10.29 -4.78
CA ASP A 126 -2.59 10.83 -4.95
C ASP A 126 -3.17 11.16 -3.56
N ALA A 127 -3.30 10.13 -2.70
CA ALA A 127 -4.02 10.26 -1.45
C ALA A 127 -3.37 11.18 -0.41
N ALA A 128 -2.04 11.18 -0.33
CA ALA A 128 -1.31 11.95 0.67
C ALA A 128 -1.10 13.41 0.28
N ALA A 129 -1.50 13.87 -0.90
CA ALA A 129 -1.52 15.29 -1.25
C ALA A 129 -2.73 16.04 -0.64
N TRP A 130 -3.00 15.77 0.65
CA TRP A 130 -4.10 16.32 1.45
C TRP A 130 -3.61 16.63 2.89
N SER A 131 -4.29 17.52 3.60
CA SER A 131 -4.12 17.69 5.06
C SER A 131 -5.39 18.22 5.71
N LEU A 132 -5.43 18.27 7.05
CA LEU A 132 -6.52 18.90 7.78
C LEU A 132 -6.74 20.39 7.40
N ASN A 133 -5.74 21.03 6.81
CA ASN A 133 -5.78 22.45 6.42
C ASN A 133 -6.13 22.68 4.94
N THR A 134 -6.28 21.62 4.12
CA THR A 134 -6.59 21.78 2.68
C THR A 134 -8.08 21.84 2.37
N GLY A 135 -8.93 21.72 3.39
CA GLY A 135 -10.36 21.53 3.19
C GLY A 135 -10.63 20.34 2.26
N ARG A 136 -11.44 20.55 1.21
CA ARG A 136 -11.77 19.52 0.22
C ARG A 136 -10.77 19.40 -0.94
N GLY A 137 -9.61 20.04 -0.85
CA GLY A 137 -8.57 19.99 -1.89
C GLY A 137 -7.62 18.81 -1.72
N GLY A 138 -7.41 18.04 -2.79
CA GLY A 138 -6.54 16.87 -2.84
C GLY A 138 -7.10 15.66 -2.10
N GLY A 139 -6.28 14.62 -1.98
CA GLY A 139 -6.66 13.36 -1.34
C GLY A 139 -6.78 12.24 -2.36
N ALA A 140 -7.44 11.15 -2.00
CA ALA A 140 -7.69 10.04 -2.91
C ALA A 140 -8.80 10.44 -3.91
N ASP A 141 -8.45 11.28 -4.88
CA ASP A 141 -9.40 11.94 -5.79
C ASP A 141 -9.01 11.81 -7.27
N GLY A 142 -7.93 11.09 -7.59
CA GLY A 142 -7.48 10.85 -8.96
C GLY A 142 -6.79 12.05 -9.62
N SER A 143 -6.62 13.16 -8.91
CA SER A 143 -5.99 14.38 -9.43
C SER A 143 -4.56 14.14 -9.90
N LEU A 144 -3.84 13.19 -9.30
CA LEU A 144 -2.48 12.80 -9.71
C LEU A 144 -2.38 12.57 -11.23
N VAL A 145 -3.37 11.90 -11.81
CA VAL A 145 -3.43 11.61 -13.25
C VAL A 145 -4.29 12.65 -13.98
N LEU A 146 -5.49 12.96 -13.48
CA LEU A 146 -6.46 13.82 -14.17
C LEU A 146 -6.00 15.28 -14.31
N ALA A 147 -5.27 15.80 -13.32
CA ALA A 147 -4.65 17.12 -13.35
C ALA A 147 -3.21 17.11 -13.92
N ARG A 148 -2.77 15.97 -14.47
CA ARG A 148 -1.44 15.76 -15.09
C ARG A 148 -0.26 16.02 -14.15
N GLU A 149 -0.43 15.77 -12.86
CA GLU A 149 0.61 16.07 -11.87
C GLU A 149 1.89 15.25 -12.07
N CYS A 150 1.80 14.03 -12.60
CA CYS A 150 2.96 13.19 -12.92
C CYS A 150 3.94 13.84 -13.93
N TYR A 151 3.48 14.82 -14.71
CA TYR A 151 4.27 15.51 -15.72
C TYR A 151 4.65 16.93 -15.28
N ASN A 152 3.81 17.55 -14.46
CA ASN A 152 3.94 18.95 -14.09
C ASN A 152 4.64 19.16 -12.74
N ARG A 153 4.76 18.12 -11.90
CA ARG A 153 5.38 18.21 -10.57
C ARG A 153 6.63 17.36 -10.46
N LYS A 154 7.68 17.93 -9.87
CA LYS A 154 8.97 17.25 -9.67
C LYS A 154 8.83 16.02 -8.76
N ASP A 155 8.05 16.14 -7.69
CA ASP A 155 7.88 15.07 -6.69
C ASP A 155 7.21 13.82 -7.27
N ASN A 156 6.47 13.98 -8.39
CA ASN A 156 5.76 12.91 -9.10
C ASN A 156 6.50 12.38 -10.34
N ALA A 157 7.68 12.91 -10.67
CA ALA A 157 8.36 12.65 -11.94
C ALA A 157 8.70 11.17 -12.20
N GLY A 158 8.82 10.37 -11.14
CA GLY A 158 9.16 8.94 -11.22
C GLY A 158 8.01 7.98 -11.48
N MET A 159 6.79 8.47 -11.77
CA MET A 159 5.60 7.62 -11.95
C MET A 159 4.92 7.77 -13.32
N LYS A 160 5.58 8.39 -14.30
CA LYS A 160 4.97 8.66 -15.62
C LYS A 160 4.41 7.40 -16.28
N LEU A 161 5.16 6.28 -16.27
CA LEU A 161 4.70 5.01 -16.81
C LEU A 161 3.41 4.52 -16.11
N GLY A 162 3.35 4.62 -14.79
CA GLY A 162 2.16 4.30 -14.01
C GLY A 162 0.98 5.18 -14.39
N CYS A 163 1.19 6.49 -14.53
CA CYS A 163 0.13 7.44 -14.90
C CYS A 163 -0.38 7.22 -16.33
N ASP A 164 0.51 6.94 -17.30
CA ASP A 164 0.13 6.53 -18.66
C ASP A 164 -0.73 5.26 -18.63
N GLN A 165 -0.34 4.26 -17.83
CA GLN A 165 -1.08 3.01 -17.73
C GLN A 165 -2.43 3.16 -17.02
N MET A 166 -2.53 3.98 -15.96
CA MET A 166 -3.81 4.33 -15.33
C MET A 166 -4.72 5.07 -16.31
N GLN A 167 -4.19 6.01 -17.10
CA GLN A 167 -4.95 6.69 -18.15
C GLN A 167 -5.47 5.70 -19.21
N ALA A 168 -4.66 4.73 -19.62
CA ALA A 168 -5.07 3.70 -20.57
C ALA A 168 -6.21 2.82 -20.02
N TRP A 169 -6.11 2.37 -18.77
CA TRP A 169 -7.19 1.62 -18.12
C TRP A 169 -8.44 2.48 -17.90
N TYR A 170 -8.29 3.73 -17.51
CA TYR A 170 -9.41 4.66 -17.37
C TYR A 170 -10.15 4.84 -18.71
N ASN A 171 -9.42 5.07 -19.80
CA ASN A 171 -10.03 5.18 -21.14
C ASN A 171 -10.78 3.91 -21.55
N LYS A 172 -10.24 2.74 -21.21
CA LYS A 172 -10.85 1.44 -21.50
C LYS A 172 -12.12 1.17 -20.68
N TYR A 173 -12.12 1.56 -19.40
CA TYR A 173 -13.14 1.12 -18.44
C TYR A 173 -14.11 2.21 -17.97
N ARG A 174 -13.86 3.51 -18.20
CA ARG A 174 -14.71 4.62 -17.73
C ARG A 174 -16.19 4.51 -18.14
N GLN A 175 -16.47 3.86 -19.27
CA GLN A 175 -17.83 3.57 -19.73
C GLN A 175 -18.65 2.70 -18.77
N TYR A 176 -18.00 2.02 -17.82
CA TYR A 176 -18.65 1.22 -16.76
C TYR A 176 -18.82 2.00 -15.44
N GLY A 177 -18.59 3.31 -15.43
CA GLY A 177 -18.79 4.16 -14.26
C GLY A 177 -17.69 4.07 -13.20
N ILE A 178 -16.48 3.67 -13.59
CA ILE A 178 -15.30 3.78 -12.71
C ILE A 178 -14.80 5.22 -12.63
N SER A 179 -14.13 5.56 -11.54
CA SER A 179 -13.38 6.80 -11.36
C SER A 179 -11.88 6.55 -11.48
N MET A 180 -11.10 7.57 -11.85
CA MET A 180 -9.64 7.51 -11.76
C MET A 180 -9.19 7.38 -10.31
N ALA A 181 -9.88 8.08 -9.39
CA ALA A 181 -9.62 7.99 -7.95
C ALA A 181 -9.65 6.53 -7.46
N ASP A 182 -10.69 5.77 -7.81
CA ASP A 182 -10.76 4.36 -7.46
C ASP A 182 -9.78 3.50 -8.24
N LEU A 183 -9.46 3.85 -9.49
CA LEU A 183 -8.51 3.11 -10.31
C LEU A 183 -7.10 3.14 -9.71
N ILE A 184 -6.67 4.30 -9.20
CA ILE A 184 -5.38 4.45 -8.52
C ILE A 184 -5.36 3.63 -7.23
N GLN A 185 -6.38 3.75 -6.38
CA GLN A 185 -6.43 3.04 -5.09
C GLN A 185 -6.60 1.52 -5.26
N MET A 186 -7.41 1.07 -6.24
CA MET A 186 -7.50 -0.33 -6.64
C MET A 186 -6.15 -0.83 -7.16
N GLY A 187 -5.48 -0.06 -8.02
CA GLY A 187 -4.18 -0.41 -8.58
C GLY A 187 -3.11 -0.61 -7.50
N ALA A 188 -3.07 0.26 -6.50
CA ALA A 188 -2.16 0.12 -5.37
C ALA A 188 -2.44 -1.12 -4.51
N ASN A 189 -3.71 -1.44 -4.24
CA ASN A 189 -4.09 -2.64 -3.48
C ASN A 189 -3.88 -3.94 -4.29
N VAL A 190 -4.13 -3.93 -5.61
CA VAL A 190 -3.78 -5.04 -6.51
C VAL A 190 -2.26 -5.22 -6.51
N ALA A 191 -1.49 -4.15 -6.69
CA ALA A 191 -0.02 -4.21 -6.66
C ALA A 191 0.50 -4.80 -5.33
N THR A 192 -0.03 -4.33 -4.21
CA THR A 192 0.31 -4.83 -2.87
C THR A 192 0.06 -6.34 -2.76
N VAL A 193 -1.14 -6.82 -3.09
CA VAL A 193 -1.49 -8.25 -2.90
C VAL A 193 -0.81 -9.19 -3.90
N VAL A 194 -0.43 -8.69 -5.09
CA VAL A 194 0.27 -9.51 -6.10
C VAL A 194 1.78 -9.55 -5.87
N CYS A 195 2.37 -8.56 -5.19
CA CYS A 195 3.69 -8.74 -4.59
C CYS A 195 3.64 -9.93 -3.63
N PRO A 196 4.52 -10.94 -3.75
CA PRO A 196 4.51 -12.07 -2.83
C PRO A 196 4.61 -11.60 -1.37
N LEU A 197 3.88 -12.28 -0.47
CA LEU A 197 3.73 -11.96 0.95
C LEU A 197 2.90 -10.70 1.28
N GLY A 198 2.42 -9.97 0.27
CA GLY A 198 1.65 -8.75 0.46
C GLY A 198 0.25 -8.97 1.08
N PRO A 199 -0.22 -8.05 1.95
CA PRO A 199 -1.55 -8.12 2.54
C PRO A 199 -2.65 -7.89 1.50
N ARG A 200 -3.82 -8.47 1.75
CA ARG A 200 -5.02 -8.21 0.95
C ARG A 200 -5.88 -7.16 1.64
N VAL A 201 -5.48 -5.90 1.44
CA VAL A 201 -6.09 -4.72 2.06
C VAL A 201 -7.55 -4.56 1.61
N ARG A 202 -8.45 -4.31 2.56
CA ARG A 202 -9.85 -4.02 2.23
C ARG A 202 -9.94 -2.81 1.31
N THR A 203 -10.68 -2.98 0.22
CA THR A 203 -10.74 -2.00 -0.87
C THR A 203 -12.15 -1.48 -1.03
N PHE A 204 -12.26 -0.17 -1.13
CA PHE A 204 -13.53 0.54 -1.29
C PHE A 204 -13.53 1.26 -2.64
N VAL A 205 -14.69 1.33 -3.29
CA VAL A 205 -14.88 2.04 -4.57
C VAL A 205 -16.13 2.93 -4.50
N GLY A 206 -16.17 3.96 -5.33
CA GLY A 206 -17.19 5.01 -5.36
C GLY A 206 -16.63 6.42 -5.10
N ARG A 207 -15.31 6.61 -5.13
CA ARG A 207 -14.69 7.94 -4.98
C ARG A 207 -15.06 8.84 -6.16
N ARG A 208 -15.07 10.16 -5.90
CA ARG A 208 -15.34 11.17 -6.92
C ARG A 208 -14.02 11.65 -7.51
N ASP A 209 -13.97 11.75 -8.84
CA ASP A 209 -12.82 12.29 -9.56
C ASP A 209 -12.68 13.81 -9.34
N SER A 210 -11.43 14.27 -9.29
CA SER A 210 -11.05 15.68 -9.30
C SER A 210 -10.08 15.96 -10.44
N TRP A 211 -10.40 16.98 -11.24
CA TRP A 211 -9.49 17.54 -12.26
C TRP A 211 -8.68 18.72 -11.74
N LYS A 212 -8.85 19.08 -10.45
CA LYS A 212 -8.10 20.16 -9.84
C LYS A 212 -6.79 19.60 -9.28
N PRO A 213 -5.65 20.24 -9.55
CA PRO A 213 -4.39 19.86 -8.93
C PRO A 213 -4.50 19.92 -7.39
N ALA A 214 -3.99 18.90 -6.71
CA ALA A 214 -3.89 18.86 -5.25
C ALA A 214 -2.94 19.96 -4.72
N PRO A 215 -3.09 20.45 -3.49
CA PRO A 215 -2.16 21.45 -2.96
C PRO A 215 -0.70 20.94 -2.91
N GLU A 216 0.26 21.81 -3.24
CA GLU A 216 1.69 21.49 -3.23
C GLU A 216 2.27 21.50 -1.80
N GLY A 217 3.48 20.95 -1.64
CA GLY A 217 4.20 20.93 -0.35
C GLY A 217 3.66 19.94 0.68
N LEU A 218 2.81 18.99 0.26
CA LEU A 218 2.18 18.01 1.14
C LEU A 218 2.76 16.59 1.05
N LEU A 219 3.72 16.37 0.14
CA LEU A 219 4.43 15.12 -0.02
C LEU A 219 5.82 15.19 0.63
N PRO A 220 6.30 14.10 1.24
CA PRO A 220 7.61 14.05 1.88
C PRO A 220 8.74 13.94 0.86
N SER A 221 9.91 14.42 1.27
CA SER A 221 11.20 14.23 0.61
C SER A 221 11.98 13.07 1.22
N ALA A 222 12.82 12.44 0.41
CA ALA A 222 13.76 11.39 0.85
C ALA A 222 14.84 11.89 1.83
N PHE A 223 14.88 13.20 2.10
CA PHE A 223 15.86 13.86 2.96
C PHE A 223 15.26 14.45 4.24
N ASP A 224 13.93 14.37 4.42
CA ASP A 224 13.26 15.02 5.55
C ASP A 224 13.65 14.40 6.91
N SER A 225 13.57 15.23 7.95
CA SER A 225 13.77 14.79 9.33
C SER A 225 12.59 13.96 9.83
N ALA A 226 12.82 13.12 10.85
CA ALA A 226 11.74 12.38 11.50
C ALA A 226 10.67 13.32 12.09
N ASP A 227 11.08 14.45 12.69
CA ASP A 227 10.16 15.47 13.21
C ASP A 227 9.20 16.00 12.14
N TYR A 228 9.75 16.37 10.97
CA TYR A 228 8.94 16.88 9.87
C TYR A 228 7.99 15.80 9.36
N LEU A 229 8.48 14.59 9.11
CA LEU A 229 7.68 13.49 8.59
C LEU A 229 6.54 13.10 9.54
N ILE A 230 6.82 13.00 10.84
CA ILE A 230 5.81 12.68 11.86
C ILE A 230 4.75 13.79 11.90
N SER A 231 5.16 15.06 11.90
CA SER A 231 4.23 16.20 11.89
C SER A 231 3.39 16.27 10.61
N LEU A 232 4.03 16.03 9.46
CA LEU A 232 3.38 16.02 8.15
C LEU A 232 2.28 14.95 8.09
N PHE A 233 2.55 13.75 8.59
CA PHE A 233 1.58 12.66 8.60
C PHE A 233 0.54 12.80 9.71
N ALA A 234 0.88 13.36 10.87
CA ALA A 234 -0.11 13.69 11.90
C ALA A 234 -1.14 14.70 11.38
N ASN A 235 -0.73 15.67 10.57
CA ASN A 235 -1.62 16.60 9.87
C ASN A 235 -2.46 15.93 8.74
N LYS A 236 -2.27 14.62 8.53
CA LYS A 236 -3.07 13.75 7.66
C LYS A 236 -3.85 12.72 8.47
N THR A 237 -3.96 12.90 9.79
CA THR A 237 -4.53 11.92 10.72
C THR A 237 -3.72 10.63 10.86
N ILE A 238 -2.49 10.54 10.38
CA ILE A 238 -1.68 9.30 10.40
C ILE A 238 -0.67 9.37 11.55
N SER A 239 -0.69 8.38 12.45
CA SER A 239 0.24 8.32 13.59
C SER A 239 1.66 7.94 13.16
N ALA A 240 2.65 8.19 14.04
CA ALA A 240 4.04 7.78 13.82
C ALA A 240 4.19 6.27 13.52
N ASN A 241 3.43 5.41 14.21
CA ASN A 241 3.45 3.96 13.96
C ASN A 241 2.82 3.59 12.61
N GLN A 242 1.72 4.26 12.23
CA GLN A 242 1.10 4.07 10.92
C GLN A 242 2.02 4.58 9.79
N LEU A 243 2.75 5.68 10.01
CA LEU A 243 3.78 6.16 9.09
C LEU A 243 4.86 5.09 8.89
N VAL A 244 5.41 4.51 9.96
CA VAL A 244 6.40 3.42 9.84
C VAL A 244 5.83 2.23 9.07
N ALA A 245 4.58 1.84 9.36
CA ALA A 245 3.93 0.75 8.64
C ALA A 245 3.82 1.03 7.13
N LEU A 246 3.43 2.25 6.74
CA LEU A 246 3.35 2.69 5.33
C LEU A 246 4.73 2.73 4.66
N VAL A 247 5.76 3.25 5.34
CA VAL A 247 7.13 3.32 4.82
C VAL A 247 7.69 1.92 4.52
N GLY A 248 7.21 0.88 5.22
CA GLY A 248 7.53 -0.51 4.89
C GLY A 248 7.29 -0.89 3.42
N ALA A 249 6.39 -0.22 2.70
CA ALA A 249 6.19 -0.40 1.26
C ALA A 249 7.50 -0.25 0.43
N HIS A 250 8.50 0.43 0.99
CA HIS A 250 9.83 0.55 0.39
C HIS A 250 10.52 -0.81 0.14
N THR A 251 10.11 -1.91 0.78
CA THR A 251 10.59 -3.27 0.41
C THR A 251 10.34 -3.61 -1.07
N THR A 252 9.29 -3.03 -1.67
CA THR A 252 9.02 -3.14 -3.10
C THR A 252 9.31 -1.84 -3.83
N SER A 253 10.45 -1.19 -3.56
CA SER A 253 10.80 0.08 -4.22
C SER A 253 12.21 0.10 -4.84
N GLN A 254 12.38 1.00 -5.81
CA GLN A 254 13.64 1.35 -6.43
C GLN A 254 13.71 2.87 -6.62
N GLN A 255 14.91 3.42 -6.50
CA GLN A 255 15.15 4.86 -6.68
C GLN A 255 15.77 5.17 -8.02
N PHE A 256 15.34 6.26 -8.67
CA PHE A 256 15.89 6.72 -9.96
C PHE A 256 16.41 8.16 -9.93
N PHE A 257 15.89 8.99 -9.01
CA PHE A 257 16.10 10.45 -9.03
C PHE A 257 16.82 10.97 -7.79
N VAL A 258 16.83 10.23 -6.67
CA VAL A 258 17.49 10.68 -5.43
C VAL A 258 19.00 10.65 -5.60
N ASN A 259 19.52 9.61 -6.23
CA ASN A 259 20.90 9.56 -6.69
C ASN A 259 20.95 8.97 -8.10
N GLY A 260 21.11 9.83 -9.10
CA GLY A 260 21.15 9.43 -10.51
C GLY A 260 22.29 8.46 -10.87
N ARG A 261 23.38 8.43 -10.10
CA ARG A 261 24.48 7.46 -10.30
C ARG A 261 24.13 6.05 -9.82
N ARG A 262 23.07 5.91 -9.02
CA ARG A 262 22.57 4.64 -8.46
C ARG A 262 21.15 4.33 -8.96
N ALA A 263 20.74 4.89 -10.10
CA ALA A 263 19.39 4.71 -10.61
C ALA A 263 19.05 3.22 -10.80
N GLY A 264 17.86 2.80 -10.34
CA GLY A 264 17.42 1.40 -10.30
C GLY A 264 17.86 0.63 -9.05
N ASP A 265 18.63 1.23 -8.14
CA ASP A 265 18.98 0.59 -6.88
C ASP A 265 17.74 0.44 -5.97
N PRO A 266 17.49 -0.76 -5.41
CA PRO A 266 16.36 -1.03 -4.53
C PRO A 266 16.59 -0.54 -3.10
N GLN A 267 15.51 -0.43 -2.33
CA GLN A 267 15.57 -0.07 -0.91
C GLN A 267 15.82 -1.29 0.01
N ASP A 268 15.77 -2.51 -0.52
CA ASP A 268 16.23 -3.73 0.13
C ASP A 268 16.75 -4.78 -0.88
N SER A 269 17.14 -5.96 -0.39
CA SER A 269 17.73 -7.04 -1.18
C SER A 269 16.74 -7.91 -1.96
N THR A 270 15.44 -7.65 -1.86
CA THR A 270 14.37 -8.49 -2.44
C THR A 270 13.35 -7.64 -3.21
N PRO A 271 13.79 -6.79 -4.16
CA PRO A 271 12.87 -5.91 -4.87
C PRO A 271 11.76 -6.69 -5.56
N GLY A 272 10.53 -6.30 -5.23
CA GLY A 272 9.32 -6.92 -5.76
C GLY A 272 8.77 -8.09 -4.93
N VAL A 273 9.28 -8.29 -3.71
CA VAL A 273 8.70 -9.13 -2.66
C VAL A 273 8.26 -8.22 -1.52
N TRP A 274 7.05 -8.41 -1.00
CA TRP A 274 6.49 -7.60 0.09
C TRP A 274 6.91 -8.18 1.45
N ASP A 275 8.20 -8.12 1.76
CA ASP A 275 8.77 -8.69 2.97
C ASP A 275 9.34 -7.66 3.96
N THR A 276 9.90 -8.12 5.07
CA THR A 276 10.38 -7.26 6.15
C THR A 276 11.88 -6.96 6.09
N LYS A 277 12.57 -7.30 5.00
CA LYS A 277 14.02 -7.07 4.89
C LYS A 277 14.38 -5.60 4.95
N PHE A 278 13.57 -4.74 4.33
CA PHE A 278 13.70 -3.28 4.36
C PHE A 278 14.02 -2.73 5.75
N TYR A 279 13.30 -3.15 6.79
CA TYR A 279 13.49 -2.63 8.14
C TYR A 279 14.88 -2.94 8.69
N GLY A 280 15.32 -4.20 8.58
CA GLY A 280 16.64 -4.63 9.04
C GLY A 280 17.76 -3.98 8.21
N GLU A 281 17.65 -4.07 6.88
CA GLU A 281 18.70 -3.61 5.96
C GLU A 281 18.89 -2.09 5.98
N THR A 282 17.84 -1.31 6.27
CA THR A 282 17.98 0.14 6.48
C THR A 282 18.94 0.45 7.63
N THR A 283 18.86 -0.31 8.73
CA THR A 283 19.69 -0.08 9.92
C THR A 283 21.06 -0.76 9.87
N ASP A 284 21.22 -1.79 9.03
CA ASP A 284 22.46 -2.58 8.97
C ASP A 284 23.56 -1.90 8.13
N PRO A 285 24.72 -1.52 8.69
CA PRO A 285 25.83 -0.96 7.92
C PRO A 285 26.42 -1.93 6.88
N LYS A 286 26.08 -3.23 6.95
CA LYS A 286 26.53 -4.29 6.03
C LYS A 286 25.46 -4.71 5.02
N SER A 287 24.37 -3.95 4.87
CA SER A 287 23.36 -4.17 3.83
C SER A 287 24.01 -4.31 2.43
N PRO A 288 23.46 -5.14 1.52
CA PRO A 288 24.05 -5.36 0.19
C PRO A 288 24.36 -4.07 -0.58
N ARG A 289 25.40 -4.09 -1.41
CA ARG A 289 25.97 -2.90 -2.07
C ARG A 289 24.95 -2.05 -2.85
N ARG A 290 23.97 -2.68 -3.51
CA ARG A 290 22.93 -2.00 -4.28
C ARG A 290 21.74 -1.55 -3.42
N VAL A 291 21.65 -1.93 -2.15
CA VAL A 291 20.63 -1.37 -1.25
C VAL A 291 20.89 0.12 -1.07
N PHE A 292 19.90 0.92 -1.45
CA PHE A 292 19.93 2.37 -1.34
C PHE A 292 19.00 2.80 -0.23
N LYS A 293 19.56 3.45 0.79
CA LYS A 293 18.84 3.91 1.97
C LYS A 293 18.49 5.38 1.79
N PHE A 294 17.20 5.72 1.85
CA PHE A 294 16.82 7.13 1.96
C PHE A 294 17.20 7.68 3.32
N GLN A 295 17.58 8.96 3.37
CA GLN A 295 17.93 9.59 4.63
C GLN A 295 16.70 9.71 5.55
N SER A 296 15.51 9.92 4.99
CA SER A 296 14.23 9.86 5.69
C SER A 296 14.02 8.53 6.42
N ASP A 297 14.32 7.41 5.75
CA ASP A 297 14.13 6.06 6.30
C ASP A 297 15.11 5.81 7.45
N ILE A 298 16.37 6.24 7.29
CA ILE A 298 17.37 6.21 8.36
C ILE A 298 16.92 7.05 9.56
N ASN A 299 16.38 8.25 9.31
CA ASN A 299 15.91 9.14 10.37
C ASN A 299 14.76 8.50 11.16
N LEU A 300 13.75 7.96 10.47
CA LEU A 300 12.62 7.26 11.10
C LEU A 300 13.06 5.99 11.85
N SER A 301 14.07 5.26 11.37
CA SER A 301 14.56 4.06 12.05
C SER A 301 15.20 4.34 13.41
N LYS A 302 15.70 5.56 13.62
CA LYS A 302 16.46 5.96 14.82
C LYS A 302 15.62 6.78 15.81
N ASP A 303 14.60 7.48 15.34
CA ASP A 303 13.80 8.39 16.16
C ASP A 303 13.05 7.65 17.28
N ALA A 304 13.01 8.25 18.47
CA ALA A 304 12.44 7.63 19.65
C ALA A 304 10.95 7.29 19.52
N ARG A 305 10.19 8.02 18.69
CA ARG A 305 8.75 7.83 18.47
C ARG A 305 8.44 6.70 17.49
N THR A 306 9.38 6.36 16.60
CA THR A 306 9.16 5.42 15.49
C THR A 306 10.02 4.15 15.57
N ARG A 307 11.16 4.19 16.28
CA ARG A 307 12.08 3.04 16.43
C ARG A 307 11.42 1.78 17.00
N GLY A 308 10.39 1.93 17.84
CA GLY A 308 9.66 0.80 18.42
C GLY A 308 8.88 0.02 17.37
N ALA A 309 8.08 0.71 16.55
CA ALA A 309 7.39 0.09 15.41
C ALA A 309 8.39 -0.46 14.38
N TRP A 310 9.49 0.26 14.13
CA TRP A 310 10.54 -0.19 13.22
C TRP A 310 11.14 -1.53 13.66
N ALA A 311 11.48 -1.66 14.95
CA ALA A 311 11.99 -2.89 15.53
C ALA A 311 10.95 -4.02 15.47
N ALA A 312 9.68 -3.73 15.76
CA ALA A 312 8.60 -4.72 15.75
C ALA A 312 8.36 -5.33 14.36
N PHE A 313 8.65 -4.59 13.29
CA PHE A 313 8.52 -5.09 11.92
C PHE A 313 9.81 -5.70 11.37
N THR A 314 10.92 -5.65 12.10
CA THR A 314 12.22 -6.17 11.64
C THR A 314 12.24 -7.70 11.68
N GLY A 315 12.63 -8.31 10.55
CA GLY A 315 12.83 -9.75 10.43
C GLY A 315 11.55 -10.57 10.20
N PRO A 316 11.66 -11.89 9.99
CA PRO A 316 10.54 -12.71 9.52
C PRO A 316 9.33 -12.72 10.46
N ALA A 317 9.55 -12.64 11.78
CA ALA A 317 8.47 -12.58 12.76
C ALA A 317 7.64 -11.28 12.65
N GLY A 318 8.22 -10.21 12.10
CA GLY A 318 7.55 -8.93 11.88
C GLY A 318 6.56 -8.93 10.71
N GLN A 319 6.54 -9.96 9.85
CA GLN A 319 5.73 -9.96 8.61
C GLN A 319 4.23 -9.83 8.90
N ALA A 320 3.69 -10.67 9.78
CA ALA A 320 2.25 -10.66 10.06
C ALA A 320 1.81 -9.38 10.79
N PRO A 321 2.51 -8.91 11.85
CA PRO A 321 2.23 -7.60 12.45
C PRO A 321 2.31 -6.44 11.46
N TRP A 322 3.33 -6.43 10.59
CA TRP A 322 3.49 -5.38 9.59
C TRP A 322 2.37 -5.41 8.55
N ASN A 323 1.99 -6.58 8.03
CA ASN A 323 0.89 -6.70 7.07
C ASN A 323 -0.42 -6.12 7.61
N GLY A 324 -0.79 -6.47 8.84
CA GLY A 324 -1.98 -5.93 9.49
C GLY A 324 -1.88 -4.42 9.74
N ALA A 325 -0.70 -3.94 10.16
CA ALA A 325 -0.46 -2.52 10.39
C ALA A 325 -0.48 -1.69 9.11
N TYR A 326 0.15 -2.19 8.04
CA TYR A 326 0.14 -1.59 6.72
C TYR A 326 -1.28 -1.55 6.16
N ALA A 327 -2.04 -2.64 6.25
CA ALA A 327 -3.43 -2.67 5.78
C ALA A 327 -4.30 -1.61 6.49
N ALA A 328 -4.20 -1.48 7.82
CA ALA A 328 -4.92 -0.46 8.58
C ALA A 328 -4.51 0.97 8.17
N ALA A 329 -3.20 1.21 8.07
CA ALA A 329 -2.68 2.52 7.69
C ALA A 329 -3.03 2.88 6.23
N TYR A 330 -3.02 1.91 5.32
CA TYR A 330 -3.38 2.10 3.92
C TYR A 330 -4.88 2.36 3.74
N VAL A 331 -5.76 1.67 4.48
CA VAL A 331 -7.20 2.00 4.50
C VAL A 331 -7.38 3.47 4.89
N ARG A 332 -6.74 3.93 5.97
CA ARG A 332 -6.78 5.34 6.40
C ARG A 332 -6.26 6.29 5.31
N MET A 333 -5.10 5.98 4.74
CA MET A 333 -4.51 6.79 3.68
C MET A 333 -5.42 6.87 2.44
N SER A 334 -6.01 5.75 2.01
CA SER A 334 -6.90 5.70 0.82
C SER A 334 -8.22 6.46 0.97
N LEU A 335 -8.49 7.01 2.17
CA LEU A 335 -9.69 7.76 2.52
C LEU A 335 -9.39 9.24 2.83
N LEU A 336 -8.13 9.67 2.77
CA LEU A 336 -7.79 11.09 2.88
C LEU A 336 -8.51 11.88 1.77
N GLY A 337 -9.16 12.98 2.15
CA GLY A 337 -9.94 13.82 1.22
C GLY A 337 -11.21 13.18 0.64
N VAL A 338 -11.65 12.01 1.11
CA VAL A 338 -12.89 11.37 0.64
C VAL A 338 -14.09 11.86 1.46
N TYR A 339 -14.99 12.60 0.81
CA TYR A 339 -16.18 13.21 1.46
C TYR A 339 -17.52 12.59 1.04
N ASN A 340 -17.50 11.30 0.70
CA ASN A 340 -18.68 10.54 0.35
C ASN A 340 -18.58 9.10 0.85
N THR A 341 -18.07 8.92 2.08
CA THR A 341 -17.72 7.59 2.60
C THR A 341 -18.92 6.65 2.67
N ASN A 342 -20.11 7.18 2.94
CA ASN A 342 -21.35 6.40 2.97
C ASN A 342 -21.80 5.88 1.58
N ASP A 343 -21.34 6.51 0.50
CA ASP A 343 -21.67 6.12 -0.88
C ASP A 343 -20.72 5.02 -1.41
N LEU A 344 -19.63 4.76 -0.69
CA LEU A 344 -18.64 3.76 -1.08
C LEU A 344 -19.20 2.33 -0.97
N THR A 345 -18.61 1.45 -1.75
CA THR A 345 -18.89 0.01 -1.76
C THR A 345 -17.60 -0.74 -1.44
N GLU A 346 -17.66 -1.67 -0.48
CA GLU A 346 -16.56 -2.59 -0.24
C GLU A 346 -16.50 -3.62 -1.37
N CYS A 347 -15.36 -3.66 -2.06
CA CYS A 347 -15.14 -4.49 -3.24
C CYS A 347 -13.89 -5.35 -3.11
N THR A 348 -13.51 -5.76 -1.90
CA THR A 348 -12.31 -6.58 -1.69
C THR A 348 -12.41 -7.92 -2.41
N LYS A 349 -13.63 -8.47 -2.55
CA LYS A 349 -13.90 -9.67 -3.36
C LYS A 349 -13.40 -9.58 -4.82
N ALA A 350 -13.16 -8.37 -5.35
CA ALA A 350 -12.61 -8.14 -6.68
C ALA A 350 -11.08 -8.35 -6.75
N LEU A 351 -10.36 -8.19 -5.64
CA LEU A 351 -8.91 -8.32 -5.62
C LEU A 351 -8.45 -9.77 -5.87
N PRO A 352 -7.25 -9.97 -6.43
CA PRO A 352 -6.58 -11.27 -6.41
C PRO A 352 -6.45 -11.82 -4.99
N LEU A 353 -6.39 -13.14 -4.86
CA LEU A 353 -6.08 -13.80 -3.59
C LEU A 353 -4.62 -13.58 -3.19
N PRO A 354 -4.32 -13.54 -1.88
CA PRO A 354 -2.96 -13.29 -1.40
C PRO A 354 -2.01 -14.44 -1.74
N ARG A 355 -0.71 -14.12 -1.79
CA ARG A 355 0.37 -15.07 -2.07
C ARG A 355 1.23 -15.27 -0.82
N PRO A 356 0.82 -16.14 0.12
CA PRO A 356 1.44 -16.24 1.46
C PRO A 356 2.80 -16.95 1.47
N VAL A 357 3.22 -17.54 0.34
CA VAL A 357 4.48 -18.26 0.20
C VAL A 357 5.17 -17.79 -1.08
N TYR A 358 6.49 -17.60 -0.99
CA TYR A 358 7.32 -17.28 -2.13
C TYR A 358 8.67 -17.98 -2.05
N HIS A 359 9.05 -18.63 -3.15
CA HIS A 359 10.38 -19.19 -3.35
C HIS A 359 10.99 -18.50 -4.55
N ALA A 360 12.08 -17.76 -4.35
CA ALA A 360 12.76 -17.06 -5.43
C ALA A 360 13.45 -18.08 -6.36
N PRO A 361 13.02 -18.22 -7.62
CA PRO A 361 13.58 -19.22 -8.54
C PRO A 361 15.03 -18.91 -8.94
N ASP A 362 15.46 -17.67 -8.73
CA ASP A 362 16.75 -17.11 -9.11
C ASP A 362 17.53 -16.56 -7.91
N ALA A 363 17.29 -17.09 -6.70
CA ALA A 363 17.88 -16.57 -5.46
C ALA A 363 19.40 -16.33 -5.52
N PRO A 364 20.24 -17.24 -6.08
CA PRO A 364 21.67 -17.00 -6.19
C PRO A 364 22.02 -15.83 -7.12
N ALA A 365 21.31 -15.70 -8.25
CA ALA A 365 21.55 -14.65 -9.22
C ALA A 365 21.06 -13.29 -8.70
N LEU A 366 19.92 -13.26 -8.01
CA LEU A 366 19.43 -12.07 -7.31
C LEU A 366 20.42 -11.62 -6.22
N ALA A 367 20.96 -12.55 -5.43
CA ALA A 367 21.97 -12.24 -4.41
C ALA A 367 23.26 -11.65 -5.03
N LYS A 368 23.72 -12.18 -6.17
CA LYS A 368 24.85 -11.62 -6.93
C LYS A 368 24.53 -10.21 -7.43
N PHE A 369 23.32 -10.00 -7.97
CA PHE A 369 22.85 -8.68 -8.41
C PHE A 369 22.86 -7.66 -7.27
N VAL A 370 22.22 -7.92 -6.13
CA VAL A 370 22.12 -6.91 -5.05
C VAL A 370 23.46 -6.60 -4.37
N ASN A 371 24.44 -7.50 -4.46
CA ASN A 371 25.83 -7.23 -4.05
C ASN A 371 26.65 -6.53 -5.15
N GLY A 372 26.02 -6.23 -6.29
CA GLY A 372 26.56 -5.41 -7.35
C GLY A 372 27.36 -6.15 -8.40
N GLY A 373 27.18 -7.46 -8.52
CA GLY A 373 27.50 -8.21 -9.74
C GLY A 373 26.35 -8.13 -10.76
N ALA A 374 26.53 -8.77 -11.92
CA ALA A 374 25.52 -8.90 -12.98
C ALA A 374 24.79 -7.57 -13.33
N PRO A 375 25.50 -6.53 -13.82
CA PRO A 375 24.91 -5.21 -14.05
C PRO A 375 23.74 -5.24 -15.05
N ASP A 376 23.74 -6.18 -16.00
CA ASP A 376 22.69 -6.35 -17.00
C ASP A 376 21.40 -6.96 -16.42
N ALA A 377 21.43 -7.46 -15.18
CA ALA A 377 20.28 -8.02 -14.48
C ALA A 377 19.27 -6.96 -14.00
N ALA A 378 19.64 -5.67 -14.03
CA ALA A 378 18.79 -4.59 -13.51
C ALA A 378 17.42 -4.52 -14.20
N THR A 379 17.37 -4.80 -15.51
CA THR A 379 16.12 -4.84 -16.28
C THR A 379 15.21 -5.97 -15.81
N ASN A 380 15.75 -7.19 -15.67
CA ASN A 380 14.96 -8.34 -15.20
C ASN A 380 14.51 -8.14 -13.74
N ALA A 381 15.39 -7.62 -12.88
CA ALA A 381 15.03 -7.25 -11.51
C ALA A 381 13.87 -6.23 -11.50
N SER A 382 13.95 -5.20 -12.34
CA SER A 382 12.91 -4.19 -12.49
C SER A 382 11.60 -4.78 -13.00
N ASN A 383 11.65 -5.68 -13.97
CA ASN A 383 10.47 -6.32 -14.54
C ASN A 383 9.88 -7.43 -13.65
N GLY A 384 10.54 -7.77 -12.53
CA GLY A 384 10.13 -8.91 -11.70
C GLY A 384 10.34 -10.26 -12.40
N ASP A 385 11.21 -10.28 -13.42
CA ASP A 385 11.56 -11.44 -14.23
C ASP A 385 12.75 -12.19 -13.65
N ILE A 386 12.94 -13.43 -14.11
CA ILE A 386 14.06 -14.30 -13.73
C ILE A 386 15.38 -13.62 -14.12
N ILE A 387 16.26 -13.45 -13.14
CA ILE A 387 17.64 -12.99 -13.37
C ILE A 387 18.47 -14.20 -13.81
N VAL A 388 19.12 -14.07 -14.96
CA VAL A 388 20.10 -15.03 -15.46
C VAL A 388 21.51 -14.52 -15.13
N SER A 389 22.38 -15.40 -14.64
CA SER A 389 23.65 -15.07 -13.98
C SER A 389 24.86 -14.96 -14.89
#